data_AF-A0A7L2WVC9-F1
#
_entry.id   AF-A0A7L2WVC9-F1
#
_cell.length_a   1.000
_cell.length_b   1.000
_cell.length_c   1.000
_cell.angle_alpha   90.00
_cell.angle_beta   90.00
_cell.angle_gamma   90.00
#
_symmetry.space_group_name_H-M   'P 1'
#
loop_
_entity.id
_entity.type
_entity.pdbx_description
1 polymer ?
#
loop_
_entity_poly.entity_id
_entity_poly.type
_entity_poly.pdbx_seq_one_letter_code
_entity_poly.pdbx_strand_id
1 'polypeptide(L)'
;QEDDDSCSDYGSRDKPGTTLGRTVPDGNVLFPDIFHTDHLLFYERFKAYQDYILADCKASEVKEFTAEYLEKVLEPSGWQAVWRTNVFEVLVEVVDVEYSALKAVVQLGEPFLCESRDSTFTLDCMQELLELKERQIPLQELWVVYDESGEFDQTALAVEHVRFFYQCIWRIWDEEEEDDFDYFVRCVEPRLRLHYDILEHRVPSGLVVDYQNLLSQCEELYRKFLNVRNSISSSDSDSEVENVSMVEGLKLYEKIEHLKQKLKLIENPLLRYVFGYQKYSGLQAKGPRPTGTKITHVVSSTMMAGLLQSLLRDKLCPESCGEELEIQFHNDPLAAVNACYEGDTVIICPGHYVVDGVFCIADSVELEG
;
A
#
# COMPACT_ATOMS: atom_id res chain seq x y z
N GLN A 1 -14.58 41.34 32.13
CA GLN A 1 -13.71 40.85 33.21
C GLN A 1 -13.93 39.35 33.21
N GLU A 2 -13.48 38.72 32.13
CA GLU A 2 -12.12 38.17 31.93
C GLU A 2 -12.11 36.75 32.50
N ASP A 3 -12.50 35.83 31.61
CA ASP A 3 -12.28 34.40 31.71
C ASP A 3 -10.83 34.14 31.31
N ASP A 4 -10.05 33.63 32.25
CA ASP A 4 -8.62 33.31 32.11
C ASP A 4 -8.47 31.78 32.15
N ASP A 5 -8.84 31.11 31.05
CA ASP A 5 -8.56 29.69 30.82
C ASP A 5 -7.32 29.58 29.92
N SER A 6 -6.15 29.76 30.54
CA SER A 6 -4.85 29.45 29.95
C SER A 6 -4.42 28.06 30.42
N CYS A 7 -4.68 27.04 29.61
CA CYS A 7 -4.06 25.73 29.74
C CYS A 7 -3.19 25.47 28.50
N SER A 8 -2.02 26.10 28.50
CA SER A 8 -0.92 25.75 27.61
C SER A 8 -0.18 24.54 28.18
N ASP A 9 -0.40 23.36 27.60
CA ASP A 9 0.44 22.18 27.85
C ASP A 9 1.26 21.88 26.59
N TYR A 10 2.23 22.77 26.33
CA TYR A 10 3.34 22.50 25.43
C TYR A 10 4.48 21.89 26.24
N GLY A 11 4.89 20.67 25.86
CA GLY A 11 6.22 20.16 26.19
C GLY A 11 6.30 19.30 27.44
N SER A 12 5.75 18.08 27.37
CA SER A 12 6.32 16.96 28.12
C SER A 12 7.18 16.12 27.17
N ARG A 13 8.46 16.48 27.10
CA ARG A 13 9.54 15.57 26.67
C ARG A 13 9.61 14.45 27.70
N ASP A 14 8.90 13.35 27.45
CA ASP A 14 9.18 12.01 27.96
C ASP A 14 8.05 11.05 27.54
N LYS A 15 8.09 10.57 26.29
CA LYS A 15 7.40 9.35 25.85
C LYS A 15 8.42 8.46 25.11
N PRO A 16 8.61 7.20 25.50
CA PRO A 16 9.46 6.29 24.75
C PRO A 16 8.65 5.80 23.54
N GLY A 17 8.81 6.45 22.40
CA GLY A 17 8.23 5.94 21.15
C GLY A 17 8.04 6.99 20.08
N THR A 18 9.11 7.56 19.54
CA THR A 18 9.29 7.81 18.09
C THR A 18 10.76 8.14 17.75
N THR A 19 11.75 7.54 18.42
CA THR A 19 13.13 7.67 17.91
C THR A 19 13.22 6.85 16.63
N LEU A 20 13.26 7.53 15.49
CA LEU A 20 13.46 6.87 14.20
C LEU A 20 14.79 6.13 14.23
N GLY A 21 14.78 4.91 13.69
CA GLY A 21 15.99 4.08 13.62
C GLY A 21 17.00 4.65 12.63
N ARG A 22 18.17 4.02 12.58
CA ARG A 22 19.24 4.33 11.62
C ARG A 22 19.29 3.22 10.57
N THR A 23 19.32 3.58 9.28
CA THR A 23 19.52 2.65 8.16
C THR A 23 20.84 2.96 7.49
N VAL A 24 21.67 1.94 7.29
CA VAL A 24 22.90 2.06 6.51
C VAL A 24 22.55 1.92 5.02
N PRO A 25 22.90 2.88 4.15
CA PRO A 25 22.70 2.73 2.71
C PRO A 25 23.52 1.56 2.15
N ASP A 26 22.90 0.70 1.35
CA ASP A 26 23.58 -0.37 0.61
C ASP A 26 24.32 0.24 -0.59
N GLY A 27 25.67 0.23 -0.58
CA GLY A 27 26.46 0.82 -1.67
C GLY A 27 27.98 0.64 -1.52
N ASN A 28 28.72 0.87 -2.61
CA ASN A 28 30.19 0.90 -2.61
C ASN A 28 30.74 2.23 -2.07
N VAL A 29 29.92 3.28 -2.08
CA VAL A 29 30.22 4.60 -1.53
C VAL A 29 29.69 4.68 -0.10
N LEU A 30 30.53 5.13 0.84
CA LEU A 30 30.14 5.32 2.23
C LEU A 30 29.26 6.58 2.38
N PHE A 31 28.00 6.48 1.98
CA PHE A 31 27.00 7.50 2.32
C PHE A 31 26.79 7.56 3.84
N PRO A 32 26.45 8.75 4.38
CA PRO A 32 25.93 8.87 5.73
C PRO A 32 24.70 8.00 5.91
N ASP A 33 24.46 7.57 7.14
CA ASP A 33 23.23 6.85 7.44
C ASP A 33 22.00 7.73 7.23
N ILE A 34 20.88 7.09 6.93
CA ILE A 34 19.60 7.77 6.75
C ILE A 34 18.62 7.31 7.83
N PHE A 35 17.58 8.10 8.06
CA PHE A 35 16.50 7.71 8.94
C PHE A 35 15.76 6.47 8.43
N HIS A 36 15.52 5.52 9.33
CA HIS A 36 14.75 4.30 9.10
C HIS A 36 13.26 4.59 9.22
N THR A 37 12.59 4.75 8.08
CA THR A 37 11.20 5.22 8.00
C THR A 37 10.22 4.19 7.44
N ASP A 38 10.73 3.05 7.00
CA ASP A 38 10.02 1.93 6.38
C ASP A 38 9.28 1.03 7.39
N HIS A 39 9.34 1.33 8.69
CA HIS A 39 8.64 0.59 9.75
C HIS A 39 7.54 1.40 10.46
N LEU A 40 7.15 2.56 9.92
CA LEU A 40 6.01 3.30 10.46
C LEU A 40 4.75 2.43 10.45
N LEU A 41 4.05 2.39 11.58
CA LEU A 41 2.84 1.60 11.78
C LEU A 41 1.62 2.28 11.15
N PHE A 42 0.59 1.48 10.86
CA PHE A 42 -0.68 1.97 10.31
C PHE A 42 -1.24 3.15 11.11
N TYR A 43 -1.30 3.02 12.44
CA TYR A 43 -1.89 4.05 13.30
C TYR A 43 -1.09 5.36 13.30
N GLU A 44 0.23 5.29 13.15
CA GLU A 44 1.09 6.48 13.09
C GLU A 44 0.79 7.29 11.83
N ARG A 45 0.74 6.63 10.66
CA ARG A 45 0.38 7.29 9.40
C ARG A 45 -1.07 7.74 9.36
N PHE A 46 -1.98 6.91 9.86
CA PHE A 46 -3.40 7.22 9.91
C PHE A 46 -3.62 8.52 10.71
N LYS A 47 -3.03 8.59 11.90
CA LYS A 47 -3.10 9.79 12.74
C LYS A 47 -2.40 10.99 12.10
N ALA A 48 -1.22 10.81 11.50
CA ALA A 48 -0.51 11.86 10.77
C ALA A 48 -1.40 12.51 9.70
N TYR A 49 -1.97 11.70 8.82
CA TYR A 49 -2.79 12.18 7.72
C TYR A 49 -4.14 12.75 8.19
N GLN A 50 -4.81 12.08 9.13
CA GLN A 50 -6.12 12.53 9.61
C GLN A 50 -6.04 13.79 10.48
N ASP A 51 -5.17 13.80 11.49
CA ASP A 51 -5.23 14.82 12.54
C ASP A 51 -4.33 16.03 12.25
N TYR A 52 -3.29 15.87 11.44
CA TYR A 52 -2.23 16.87 11.32
C TYR A 52 -1.99 17.39 9.89
N ILE A 53 -2.14 16.53 8.88
CA ILE A 53 -1.80 16.90 7.49
C ILE A 53 -3.06 17.31 6.72
N LEU A 54 -4.08 16.46 6.65
CA LEU A 54 -5.20 16.64 5.72
C LEU A 54 -6.49 17.09 6.40
N ALA A 55 -6.74 16.69 7.66
CA ALA A 55 -8.00 16.98 8.33
C ALA A 55 -9.22 16.63 7.44
N ASP A 56 -10.16 17.56 7.29
CA ASP A 56 -11.36 17.45 6.46
C ASP A 56 -11.19 18.07 5.06
N CYS A 57 -9.95 18.18 4.55
CA CYS A 57 -9.69 18.85 3.27
C CYS A 57 -10.30 18.12 2.07
N LYS A 58 -10.51 18.89 1.01
CA LYS A 58 -10.85 18.40 -0.32
C LYS A 58 -9.62 17.93 -1.08
N ALA A 59 -9.83 17.21 -2.18
CA ALA A 59 -8.73 16.73 -3.02
C ALA A 59 -7.91 17.89 -3.62
N SER A 60 -8.59 18.97 -4.02
CA SER A 60 -7.98 20.20 -4.54
C SER A 60 -7.14 20.95 -3.50
N GLU A 61 -7.43 20.77 -2.21
CA GLU A 61 -6.78 21.47 -1.09
C GLU A 61 -5.59 20.69 -0.50
N VAL A 62 -5.42 19.41 -0.86
CA VAL A 62 -4.38 18.51 -0.30
C VAL A 62 -2.99 19.16 -0.32
N LYS A 63 -2.64 19.83 -1.42
CA LYS A 63 -1.32 20.43 -1.59
C LYS A 63 -1.10 21.64 -0.68
N GLU A 64 -2.13 22.46 -0.48
CA GLU A 64 -2.10 23.61 0.42
C GLU A 64 -1.98 23.15 1.87
N PHE A 65 -2.82 22.20 2.30
CA PHE A 65 -2.79 21.63 3.64
C PHE A 65 -1.47 20.93 3.95
N THR A 66 -0.92 20.20 2.98
CA THR A 66 0.42 19.60 3.11
C THR A 66 1.49 20.67 3.30
N ALA A 67 1.44 21.78 2.54
CA ALA A 67 2.39 22.88 2.69
C ALA A 67 2.30 23.53 4.08
N GLU A 68 1.09 23.82 4.57
CA GLU A 68 0.87 24.39 5.90
C GLU A 68 1.37 23.48 7.03
N TYR A 69 1.23 22.16 6.87
CA TYR A 69 1.79 21.20 7.80
C TYR A 69 3.32 21.27 7.80
N LEU A 70 3.94 21.24 6.62
CA LEU A 70 5.40 21.28 6.49
C LEU A 70 6.01 22.56 7.06
N GLU A 71 5.38 23.72 6.84
CA GLU A 71 5.84 25.00 7.42
C GLU A 71 5.94 24.98 8.95
N LYS A 72 5.18 24.10 9.63
CA LYS A 72 5.15 24.00 11.09
C LYS A 72 6.17 23.02 11.66
N VAL A 73 6.57 22.00 10.89
CA VAL A 73 7.31 20.83 11.43
C VAL A 73 8.64 20.56 10.73
N LEU A 74 8.84 21.09 9.53
CA LEU A 74 10.02 20.82 8.72
C LEU A 74 11.02 21.96 8.88
N GLU A 75 12.27 21.62 9.19
CA GLU A 75 13.34 22.62 9.29
C GLU A 75 13.62 23.25 7.92
N PRO A 76 13.63 24.58 7.79
CA PRO A 76 13.70 25.25 6.49
C PRO A 76 15.05 25.06 5.79
N SER A 77 16.13 24.78 6.54
CA SER A 77 17.48 24.60 6.00
C SER A 77 18.41 23.91 7.00
N GLY A 78 19.63 23.57 6.57
CA GLY A 78 20.71 23.10 7.43
C GLY A 78 20.78 21.58 7.61
N TRP A 79 19.80 20.84 7.08
CA TRP A 79 19.81 19.38 7.09
C TRP A 79 20.37 18.81 5.78
N GLN A 80 20.97 17.63 5.87
CA GLN A 80 21.49 16.89 4.72
C GLN A 80 20.53 15.78 4.31
N ALA A 81 20.57 15.42 3.03
CA ALA A 81 19.77 14.34 2.48
C ALA A 81 20.51 13.61 1.36
N VAL A 82 20.19 12.34 1.17
CA VAL A 82 20.53 11.61 -0.05
C VAL A 82 19.41 11.86 -1.05
N TRP A 83 19.74 12.58 -2.13
CA TRP A 83 18.87 12.69 -3.30
C TRP A 83 18.99 11.41 -4.13
N ARG A 84 17.91 10.63 -4.20
CA ARG A 84 17.89 9.33 -4.86
C ARG A 84 16.90 9.31 -6.02
N THR A 85 17.40 8.81 -7.15
CA THR A 85 16.64 8.56 -8.37
C THR A 85 16.80 7.10 -8.79
N ASN A 86 16.18 6.72 -9.90
CA ASN A 86 16.40 5.39 -10.50
C ASN A 86 17.80 5.23 -11.14
N VAL A 87 18.58 6.31 -11.28
CA VAL A 87 19.87 6.31 -12.00
C VAL A 87 21.05 6.53 -11.07
N PHE A 88 20.90 7.42 -10.08
CA PHE A 88 21.97 7.83 -9.17
C PHE A 88 21.44 8.18 -7.77
N GLU A 89 22.38 8.22 -6.83
CA GLU A 89 22.24 8.74 -5.48
C GLU A 89 23.34 9.79 -5.25
N VAL A 90 23.00 10.93 -4.63
CA VAL A 90 23.96 12.01 -4.37
C VAL A 90 23.64 12.71 -3.05
N LEU A 91 24.68 13.02 -2.28
CA LEU A 91 24.54 13.76 -1.03
C LEU A 91 24.30 15.23 -1.33
N VAL A 92 23.24 15.78 -0.75
CA VAL A 92 22.88 17.19 -0.86
C VAL A 92 22.64 17.80 0.52
N GLU A 93 22.83 19.11 0.60
CA GLU A 93 22.45 19.93 1.74
C GLU A 93 21.27 20.82 1.34
N VAL A 94 20.27 20.90 2.20
CA VAL A 94 19.08 21.72 1.98
C VAL A 94 19.31 23.11 2.53
N VAL A 95 19.18 24.12 1.66
CA VAL A 95 19.42 25.53 1.99
C VAL A 95 18.13 26.34 2.13
N ASP A 96 17.04 25.85 1.57
CA ASP A 96 15.69 26.44 1.69
C ASP A 96 14.62 25.42 1.28
N VAL A 97 13.35 25.68 1.58
CA VAL A 97 12.21 24.84 1.18
C VAL A 97 11.08 25.68 0.63
N GLU A 98 10.65 25.36 -0.60
CA GLU A 98 9.46 25.90 -1.24
C GLU A 98 8.27 24.99 -0.92
N TYR A 99 7.58 25.30 0.19
CA TYR A 99 6.47 24.50 0.71
C TYR A 99 5.32 24.37 -0.29
N SER A 100 4.97 25.46 -0.98
CA SER A 100 3.87 25.44 -1.96
C SER A 100 4.16 24.52 -3.14
N ALA A 101 5.42 24.31 -3.50
CA ALA A 101 5.82 23.39 -4.57
C ALA A 101 6.15 21.98 -4.05
N LEU A 102 6.25 21.79 -2.73
CA LEU A 102 6.77 20.60 -2.07
C LEU A 102 8.19 20.24 -2.56
N LYS A 103 9.04 21.26 -2.70
CA LYS A 103 10.42 21.12 -3.17
C LYS A 103 11.41 21.74 -2.20
N ALA A 104 12.57 21.13 -2.06
CA ALA A 104 13.72 21.72 -1.37
C ALA A 104 14.66 22.38 -2.37
N VAL A 105 15.23 23.52 -1.98
CA VAL A 105 16.37 24.13 -2.66
C VAL A 105 17.64 23.52 -2.09
N VAL A 106 18.50 22.98 -2.95
CA VAL A 106 19.64 22.18 -2.50
C VAL A 106 20.97 22.65 -3.09
N GLN A 107 22.04 22.32 -2.38
CA GLN A 107 23.42 22.36 -2.88
C GLN A 107 24.07 20.99 -2.73
N LEU A 108 25.15 20.74 -3.48
CA LEU A 108 25.91 19.50 -3.33
C LEU A 108 26.56 19.48 -1.93
N GLY A 109 26.45 18.33 -1.26
CA GLY A 109 27.03 18.16 0.06
C GLY A 109 28.56 18.17 0.03
N GLU A 110 29.17 18.56 1.15
CA GLU A 110 30.60 18.44 1.39
C GLU A 110 30.87 17.35 2.44
N PRO A 111 31.65 16.29 2.13
CA PRO A 111 32.29 16.00 0.85
C PRO A 111 31.30 15.58 -0.24
N PHE A 112 31.68 15.75 -1.51
CA PHE A 112 30.88 15.27 -2.65
C PHE A 112 30.82 13.74 -2.65
N LEU A 113 29.62 13.19 -2.42
CA LEU A 113 29.34 11.76 -2.47
C LEU A 113 28.27 11.50 -3.53
N CYS A 114 28.61 10.67 -4.51
CA CYS A 114 27.70 10.27 -5.57
C CYS A 114 27.95 8.82 -5.97
N GLU A 115 26.88 8.05 -6.09
CA GLU A 115 26.89 6.68 -6.60
C GLU A 115 25.88 6.56 -7.74
N SER A 116 26.24 5.79 -8.76
CA SER A 116 25.40 5.58 -9.93
C SER A 116 25.57 4.19 -10.49
N ARG A 117 24.48 3.64 -11.04
CA ARG A 117 24.43 2.22 -11.43
C ARG A 117 25.19 1.91 -12.72
N ASP A 118 25.19 2.85 -13.68
CA ASP A 118 25.62 2.59 -15.07
C ASP A 118 26.62 3.61 -15.64
N SER A 119 26.95 4.68 -14.91
CA SER A 119 27.84 5.77 -15.32
C SER A 119 28.64 6.30 -14.15
N THR A 120 29.67 7.11 -14.40
CA THR A 120 30.34 7.91 -13.35
C THR A 120 29.89 9.36 -13.49
N PHE A 121 29.06 9.85 -12.58
CA PHE A 121 28.74 11.28 -12.53
C PHE A 121 29.85 12.04 -11.82
N THR A 122 30.43 13.00 -12.51
CA THR A 122 31.41 13.91 -11.91
C THR A 122 30.69 15.04 -11.16
N LEU A 123 31.42 15.74 -10.30
CA LEU A 123 30.92 16.92 -9.59
C LEU A 123 30.36 17.97 -10.57
N ASP A 124 31.11 18.26 -11.65
CA ASP A 124 30.68 19.24 -12.67
C ASP A 124 29.36 18.81 -13.34
N CYS A 125 29.22 17.54 -13.68
CA CYS A 125 27.97 17.02 -14.26
C CYS A 125 26.78 17.15 -13.29
N MET A 126 26.98 16.90 -12.00
CA MET A 126 25.92 17.05 -11.00
C MET A 126 25.57 18.51 -10.76
N GLN A 127 26.55 19.41 -10.79
CA GLN A 127 26.32 20.84 -10.69
C GLN A 127 25.48 21.36 -11.87
N GLU A 128 25.83 20.99 -13.11
CA GLU A 128 25.05 21.32 -14.30
C GLU A 128 23.61 20.78 -14.20
N LEU A 129 23.43 19.56 -13.70
CA LEU A 129 22.12 18.96 -13.50
C LEU A 129 21.27 19.72 -12.47
N LEU A 130 21.88 20.15 -11.36
CA LEU A 130 21.19 20.96 -10.36
C LEU A 130 20.80 22.33 -10.94
N GLU A 131 21.68 22.96 -11.72
CA GLU A 131 21.37 24.24 -12.39
C GLU A 131 20.22 24.10 -13.38
N LEU A 132 20.16 23.02 -14.15
CA LEU A 132 19.03 22.70 -15.04
C LEU A 132 17.72 22.48 -14.30
N LYS A 133 17.79 22.00 -13.05
CA LYS A 133 16.63 21.84 -12.15
C LYS A 133 16.35 23.09 -11.31
N GLU A 134 17.04 24.20 -11.55
CA GLU A 134 16.95 25.42 -10.75
C GLU A 134 17.23 25.17 -9.25
N ARG A 135 18.04 24.14 -8.95
CA ARG A 135 18.36 23.62 -7.62
C ARG A 135 17.15 23.15 -6.80
N GLN A 136 15.98 23.01 -7.42
CA GLN A 136 14.77 22.60 -6.74
C GLN A 136 14.51 21.11 -6.94
N ILE A 137 14.55 20.35 -5.86
CA ILE A 137 14.35 18.90 -5.84
C ILE A 137 13.05 18.57 -5.09
N PRO A 138 12.18 17.70 -5.63
CA PRO A 138 10.97 17.27 -4.94
C PRO A 138 11.30 16.59 -3.60
N LEU A 139 10.57 16.91 -2.53
CA LEU A 139 10.78 16.30 -1.22
C LEU A 139 10.65 14.77 -1.26
N GLN A 140 9.85 14.23 -2.18
CA GLN A 140 9.66 12.79 -2.39
C GLN A 140 10.94 12.06 -2.81
N GLU A 141 11.94 12.79 -3.32
CA GLU A 141 13.22 12.24 -3.79
C GLU A 141 14.35 12.37 -2.75
N LEU A 142 14.06 12.89 -1.55
CA LEU A 142 15.07 13.16 -0.51
C LEU A 142 14.96 12.22 0.67
N TRP A 143 16.05 11.53 1.01
CA TRP A 143 16.17 10.72 2.23
C TRP A 143 17.05 11.46 3.24
N VAL A 144 16.43 11.97 4.31
CA VAL A 144 17.11 12.76 5.33
C VAL A 144 18.22 11.94 5.98
N VAL A 145 19.41 12.53 6.07
CA VAL A 145 20.57 11.96 6.75
C VAL A 145 20.28 11.88 8.25
N TYR A 146 20.59 10.75 8.84
CA TYR A 146 20.41 10.49 10.26
C TYR A 146 21.29 11.42 11.09
N ASP A 147 20.68 12.04 12.10
CA ASP A 147 21.35 12.91 13.05
C ASP A 147 21.20 12.35 14.47
N GLU A 148 22.33 12.09 15.14
CA GLU A 148 22.35 11.55 16.50
C GLU A 148 21.79 12.53 17.54
N SER A 149 21.74 13.83 17.23
CA SER A 149 21.19 14.84 18.14
C SER A 149 19.66 14.79 18.24
N GLY A 150 19.00 14.19 17.23
CA GLY A 150 17.55 14.12 17.10
C GLY A 150 16.90 15.43 16.66
N GLU A 151 17.70 16.43 16.25
CA GLU A 151 17.21 17.73 15.78
C GLU A 151 16.33 17.58 14.53
N PHE A 152 16.71 16.67 13.63
CA PHE A 152 16.02 16.47 12.36
C PHE A 152 15.01 15.31 12.33
N ASP A 153 14.65 14.73 13.48
CA ASP A 153 13.70 13.61 13.55
C ASP A 153 12.34 13.97 12.93
N GLN A 154 11.81 15.17 13.26
CA GLN A 154 10.54 15.65 12.72
C GLN A 154 10.62 15.97 11.23
N THR A 155 11.73 16.56 10.78
CA THR A 155 12.02 16.81 9.36
C THR A 155 12.01 15.48 8.58
N ALA A 156 12.71 14.47 9.08
CA ALA A 156 12.74 13.14 8.46
C ALA A 156 11.35 12.50 8.38
N LEU A 157 10.58 12.58 9.46
CA LEU A 157 9.22 12.03 9.51
C LEU A 157 8.27 12.77 8.55
N ALA A 158 8.35 14.09 8.49
CA ALA A 158 7.53 14.92 7.60
C ALA A 158 7.83 14.62 6.12
N VAL A 159 9.12 14.56 5.75
CA VAL A 159 9.54 14.19 4.39
C VAL A 159 9.07 12.78 4.03
N GLU A 160 9.15 11.82 4.96
CA GLU A 160 8.61 10.47 4.76
C GLU A 160 7.09 10.48 4.54
N HIS A 161 6.33 11.24 5.31
CA HIS A 161 4.88 11.31 5.15
C HIS A 161 4.50 11.84 3.77
N VAL A 162 5.20 12.87 3.27
CA VAL A 162 5.00 13.40 1.92
C VAL A 162 5.37 12.35 0.87
N ARG A 163 6.56 11.74 0.99
CA ARG A 163 7.02 10.71 0.05
C ARG A 163 6.02 9.55 -0.05
N PHE A 164 5.65 8.96 1.08
CA PHE A 164 4.70 7.85 1.12
C PHE A 164 3.34 8.23 0.54
N PHE A 165 2.84 9.42 0.88
CA PHE A 165 1.53 9.86 0.42
C PHE A 165 1.49 9.91 -1.11
N TYR A 166 2.46 10.55 -1.75
CA TYR A 166 2.48 10.68 -3.21
C TYR A 166 2.86 9.37 -3.94
N GLN A 167 3.60 8.48 -3.29
CA GLN A 167 3.97 7.19 -3.89
C GLN A 167 2.90 6.11 -3.73
N CYS A 168 2.21 6.07 -2.59
CA CYS A 168 1.32 4.96 -2.24
C CYS A 168 -0.17 5.34 -2.26
N ILE A 169 -0.52 6.59 -1.96
CA ILE A 169 -1.90 7.02 -1.71
C ILE A 169 -2.45 7.88 -2.85
N TRP A 170 -1.78 8.97 -3.18
CA TRP A 170 -2.23 9.94 -4.18
C TRP A 170 -2.39 9.27 -5.55
N ARG A 171 -3.40 9.71 -6.30
CA ARG A 171 -3.59 9.33 -7.70
C ARG A 171 -3.75 10.59 -8.54
N ILE A 172 -3.21 10.56 -9.75
CA ILE A 172 -3.22 11.69 -10.69
C ILE A 172 -4.63 12.17 -11.09
N TRP A 173 -5.66 11.36 -10.84
CA TRP A 173 -7.06 11.69 -11.12
C TRP A 173 -7.84 12.10 -9.87
N ASP A 174 -7.23 12.11 -8.69
CA ASP A 174 -7.93 12.47 -7.45
C ASP A 174 -8.31 13.96 -7.43
N GLU A 175 -7.44 14.81 -7.99
CA GLU A 175 -7.64 16.27 -8.08
C GLU A 175 -8.89 16.68 -8.88
N GLU A 176 -9.34 15.82 -9.79
CA GLU A 176 -10.48 16.10 -10.68
C GLU A 176 -11.81 15.50 -10.21
N GLU A 177 -11.84 14.74 -9.10
CA GLU A 177 -13.11 14.17 -8.59
C GLU A 177 -13.93 15.23 -7.83
N GLU A 178 -15.26 15.20 -7.99
CA GLU A 178 -16.17 16.21 -7.42
C GLU A 178 -15.96 16.42 -5.90
N ASP A 179 -15.78 17.70 -5.56
CA ASP A 179 -15.17 18.27 -4.34
C ASP A 179 -16.15 18.39 -3.14
N ASP A 180 -17.06 17.44 -3.00
CA ASP A 180 -18.19 17.55 -2.06
C ASP A 180 -17.98 16.86 -0.70
N PHE A 181 -16.89 16.09 -0.52
CA PHE A 181 -16.67 15.29 0.70
C PHE A 181 -15.19 15.13 1.10
N ASP A 182 -14.99 14.88 2.40
CA ASP A 182 -13.73 14.55 3.09
C ASP A 182 -12.85 13.57 2.26
N TYR A 183 -11.73 14.09 1.74
CA TYR A 183 -10.79 13.31 0.91
C TYR A 183 -10.12 12.19 1.71
N PHE A 184 -9.89 12.41 3.01
CA PHE A 184 -9.25 11.43 3.87
C PHE A 184 -10.10 10.15 3.96
N VAL A 185 -11.38 10.28 4.34
CA VAL A 185 -12.29 9.14 4.50
C VAL A 185 -12.53 8.44 3.16
N ARG A 186 -12.65 9.20 2.07
CA ARG A 186 -13.00 8.67 0.75
C ARG A 186 -11.85 7.94 0.07
N CYS A 187 -10.63 8.46 0.18
CA CYS A 187 -9.48 8.01 -0.61
C CYS A 187 -8.31 7.55 0.27
N VAL A 188 -7.92 8.33 1.27
CA VAL A 188 -6.70 8.07 2.04
C VAL A 188 -6.85 6.86 2.94
N GLU A 189 -7.89 6.80 3.78
CA GLU A 189 -8.09 5.70 4.71
C GLU A 189 -8.17 4.33 4.00
N PRO A 190 -9.02 4.14 2.96
CA PRO A 190 -9.12 2.85 2.29
C PRO A 190 -7.80 2.39 1.66
N ARG A 191 -7.06 3.31 1.02
CA ARG A 191 -5.78 3.01 0.36
C ARG A 191 -4.66 2.75 1.37
N LEU A 192 -4.62 3.53 2.45
CA LEU A 192 -3.69 3.31 3.55
C LEU A 192 -3.93 1.96 4.20
N ARG A 193 -5.20 1.62 4.46
CA ARG A 193 -5.57 0.33 5.03
C ARG A 193 -5.20 -0.82 4.11
N LEU A 194 -5.51 -0.72 2.82
CA LEU A 194 -5.11 -1.69 1.81
C LEU A 194 -3.59 -1.91 1.81
N HIS A 195 -2.79 -0.84 1.87
CA HIS A 195 -1.33 -0.94 1.92
C HIS A 195 -0.84 -1.81 3.10
N TYR A 196 -1.32 -1.55 4.32
CA TYR A 196 -0.91 -2.33 5.49
C TYR A 196 -1.50 -3.75 5.48
N ASP A 197 -2.72 -3.93 4.96
CA ASP A 197 -3.29 -5.27 4.80
C ASP A 197 -2.46 -6.12 3.82
N ILE A 198 -1.85 -5.52 2.80
CA ILE A 198 -0.93 -6.20 1.88
C ILE A 198 0.38 -6.55 2.59
N LEU A 199 0.97 -5.60 3.32
CA LEU A 199 2.20 -5.84 4.08
C LEU A 199 2.06 -6.96 5.12
N GLU A 200 0.89 -7.04 5.76
CA GLU A 200 0.57 -8.05 6.77
C GLU A 200 0.00 -9.35 6.17
N HIS A 201 0.07 -9.53 4.85
CA HIS A 201 -0.43 -10.71 4.13
C HIS A 201 -1.91 -11.04 4.36
N ARG A 202 -2.74 -10.03 4.68
CA ARG A 202 -4.19 -10.14 4.84
C ARG A 202 -4.96 -10.09 3.51
N VAL A 203 -4.27 -9.77 2.41
CA VAL A 203 -4.82 -9.74 1.06
C VAL A 203 -4.19 -10.86 0.22
N PRO A 204 -4.99 -11.71 -0.47
CA PRO A 204 -4.45 -12.76 -1.33
C PRO A 204 -3.53 -12.21 -2.43
N SER A 205 -2.38 -12.83 -2.65
CA SER A 205 -1.37 -12.38 -3.62
C SER A 205 -1.91 -12.17 -5.03
N GLY A 206 -2.81 -13.04 -5.50
CA GLY A 206 -3.49 -12.87 -6.79
C GLY A 206 -4.31 -11.59 -6.89
N LEU A 207 -4.98 -11.20 -5.80
CA LEU A 207 -5.75 -9.95 -5.74
C LEU A 207 -4.82 -8.71 -5.68
N VAL A 208 -3.66 -8.84 -5.05
CA VAL A 208 -2.62 -7.78 -5.05
C VAL A 208 -2.11 -7.54 -6.47
N VAL A 209 -1.80 -8.61 -7.21
CA VAL A 209 -1.37 -8.51 -8.62
C VAL A 209 -2.48 -7.92 -9.49
N ASP A 210 -3.74 -8.35 -9.30
CA ASP A 210 -4.88 -7.76 -10.01
C ASP A 210 -5.01 -6.26 -9.72
N TYR A 211 -4.88 -5.84 -8.46
CA TYR A 211 -4.95 -4.43 -8.06
C TYR A 211 -3.86 -3.60 -8.74
N GLN A 212 -2.60 -4.06 -8.69
CA GLN A 212 -1.48 -3.38 -9.33
C GLN A 212 -1.68 -3.26 -10.85
N ASN A 213 -2.15 -4.33 -11.50
CA ASN A 213 -2.45 -4.32 -12.94
C ASN A 213 -3.57 -3.33 -13.28
N LEU A 214 -4.65 -3.30 -12.49
CA LEU A 214 -5.76 -2.35 -12.67
C LEU A 214 -5.27 -0.91 -12.49
N LEU A 215 -4.43 -0.68 -11.48
CA LEU A 215 -3.88 0.64 -11.19
C LEU A 215 -3.03 1.15 -12.35
N SER A 216 -2.06 0.36 -12.83
CA SER A 216 -1.21 0.72 -13.97
C SER A 216 -2.02 0.95 -15.25
N GLN A 217 -3.04 0.12 -15.51
CA GLN A 217 -3.93 0.32 -16.66
C GLN A 217 -4.72 1.63 -16.56
N CYS A 218 -5.21 1.97 -15.36
CA CYS A 218 -5.93 3.21 -15.12
C CYS A 218 -5.02 4.43 -15.33
N GLU A 219 -3.80 4.41 -14.81
CA GLU A 219 -2.80 5.46 -15.01
C GLU A 219 -2.42 5.66 -16.49
N GLU A 220 -2.26 4.57 -17.23
CA GLU A 220 -1.96 4.64 -18.66
C GLU A 220 -3.12 5.25 -19.45
N LEU A 221 -4.36 4.81 -19.19
CA LEU A 221 -5.55 5.35 -19.84
C LEU A 221 -5.80 6.81 -19.47
N TYR A 222 -5.58 7.18 -18.21
CA TYR A 222 -5.74 8.56 -17.77
C TYR A 222 -4.71 9.49 -18.43
N ARG A 223 -3.45 9.06 -18.57
CA ARG A 223 -2.44 9.82 -19.33
C ARG A 223 -2.85 10.02 -20.79
N LYS A 224 -3.41 8.98 -21.44
CA LYS A 224 -3.97 9.08 -22.80
C LYS A 224 -5.13 10.07 -22.86
N PHE A 225 -6.03 10.04 -21.88
CA PHE A 225 -7.15 10.97 -21.77
C PHE A 225 -6.66 12.42 -21.64
N LEU A 226 -5.68 12.70 -20.78
CA LEU A 226 -5.09 14.03 -20.65
C LEU A 226 -4.49 14.53 -21.98
N ASN A 227 -3.80 13.67 -22.73
CA ASN A 227 -3.24 14.03 -24.04
C ASN A 227 -4.33 14.42 -25.05
N VAL A 228 -5.42 13.64 -25.12
CA VAL A 228 -6.57 13.93 -25.99
C VAL A 228 -7.22 15.25 -25.57
N ARG A 229 -7.47 15.44 -24.27
CA ARG A 229 -8.07 16.66 -23.72
C ARG A 229 -7.24 17.91 -24.04
N ASN A 230 -5.93 17.85 -23.80
CA ASN A 230 -5.02 18.97 -24.07
C ASN A 230 -4.94 19.29 -25.56
N SER A 231 -5.04 18.27 -26.43
CA SER A 231 -5.06 18.47 -27.88
C SER A 231 -6.31 19.23 -28.34
N ILE A 232 -7.48 18.92 -27.76
CA ILE A 232 -8.74 19.62 -28.01
C ILE A 232 -8.63 21.09 -27.57
N SER A 233 -8.18 21.33 -26.33
CA SER A 233 -8.04 22.69 -25.79
C SER A 233 -7.05 23.59 -26.54
N SER A 234 -6.17 23.01 -27.37
CA SER A 234 -5.18 23.74 -28.17
C SER A 234 -5.63 24.08 -29.61
N SER A 235 -6.81 23.61 -30.02
CA SER A 235 -7.32 23.76 -31.39
C SER A 235 -8.44 24.81 -31.45
N ASP A 236 -8.12 26.05 -31.84
CA ASP A 236 -9.10 27.16 -32.00
C ASP A 236 -10.01 27.01 -33.26
N SER A 237 -10.13 25.80 -33.81
CA SER A 237 -10.80 25.54 -35.09
C SER A 237 -11.84 24.43 -34.92
N ASP A 238 -13.10 24.84 -34.97
CA ASP A 238 -14.34 24.04 -34.93
C ASP A 238 -14.39 23.06 -36.13
N SER A 239 -13.67 21.94 -36.01
CA SER A 239 -13.37 21.01 -37.10
C SER A 239 -13.83 19.59 -36.77
N GLU A 240 -14.14 18.79 -37.79
CA GLU A 240 -14.51 17.37 -37.63
C GLU A 240 -13.48 16.55 -36.84
N VAL A 241 -12.21 16.98 -36.83
CA VAL A 241 -11.11 16.35 -36.07
C VAL A 241 -11.29 16.52 -34.56
N GLU A 242 -11.83 17.66 -34.14
CA GLU A 242 -12.16 17.95 -32.75
C GLU A 242 -13.32 17.10 -32.26
N ASN A 243 -14.36 16.94 -33.09
CA ASN A 243 -15.51 16.07 -32.81
C ASN A 243 -15.09 14.60 -32.61
N VAL A 244 -14.18 14.08 -33.44
CA VAL A 244 -13.63 12.71 -33.29
C VAL A 244 -12.84 12.59 -31.98
N SER A 245 -12.01 13.59 -31.67
CA SER A 245 -11.21 13.62 -30.44
C SER A 245 -12.09 13.68 -29.18
N MET A 246 -13.21 14.41 -29.22
CA MET A 246 -14.17 14.47 -28.12
C MET A 246 -14.84 13.11 -27.86
N VAL A 247 -15.24 12.40 -28.91
CA VAL A 247 -15.81 11.05 -28.81
C VAL A 247 -14.78 10.06 -28.26
N GLU A 248 -13.51 10.17 -28.67
CA GLU A 248 -12.44 9.37 -28.10
C GLU A 248 -12.22 9.67 -26.62
N GLY A 249 -12.21 10.95 -26.23
CA GLY A 249 -12.13 11.38 -24.84
C GLY A 249 -13.24 10.78 -23.96
N LEU A 250 -14.49 10.79 -24.43
CA LEU A 250 -15.62 10.19 -23.72
C LEU A 250 -15.46 8.67 -23.53
N LYS A 251 -15.00 7.95 -24.57
CA LYS A 251 -14.74 6.50 -24.47
C LYS A 251 -13.61 6.18 -23.51
N LEU A 252 -12.57 7.01 -23.46
CA LEU A 252 -11.49 6.86 -22.49
C LEU A 252 -12.01 7.10 -21.06
N TYR A 253 -12.79 8.17 -20.86
CA TYR A 253 -13.39 8.50 -19.57
C TYR A 253 -14.27 7.37 -19.03
N GLU A 254 -15.16 6.81 -19.85
CA GLU A 254 -16.02 5.67 -19.47
C GLU A 254 -15.19 4.46 -18.99
N LYS A 255 -14.09 4.14 -19.68
CA LYS A 255 -13.19 3.05 -19.29
C LYS A 255 -12.45 3.35 -17.99
N ILE A 256 -11.99 4.60 -17.82
CA ILE A 256 -11.32 5.06 -16.60
C ILE A 256 -12.26 4.94 -15.41
N GLU A 257 -13.50 5.41 -15.52
CA GLU A 257 -14.49 5.33 -14.43
C GLU A 257 -14.80 3.88 -14.05
N HIS A 258 -14.93 2.99 -15.04
CA HIS A 258 -15.09 1.57 -14.77
C HIS A 258 -13.88 0.94 -14.06
N LEU A 259 -12.65 1.34 -14.39
CA LEU A 259 -11.44 0.89 -13.68
C LEU A 259 -11.36 1.45 -12.26
N LYS A 260 -11.64 2.75 -12.08
CA LYS A 260 -11.70 3.39 -10.76
C LYS A 260 -12.70 2.71 -9.84
N GLN A 261 -13.88 2.33 -10.35
CA GLN A 261 -14.86 1.57 -9.57
C GLN A 261 -14.30 0.24 -9.10
N LYS A 262 -13.59 -0.51 -9.96
CA LYS A 262 -12.94 -1.76 -9.56
C LYS A 262 -11.84 -1.54 -8.51
N LEU A 263 -11.04 -0.49 -8.64
CA LEU A 263 -10.04 -0.11 -7.63
C LEU A 263 -10.72 0.18 -6.28
N LYS A 264 -11.79 0.97 -6.27
CA LYS A 264 -12.59 1.29 -5.06
C LYS A 264 -13.17 0.03 -4.38
N LEU A 265 -13.56 -0.98 -5.16
CA LEU A 265 -14.00 -2.28 -4.59
C LEU A 265 -12.87 -3.01 -3.86
N ILE A 266 -11.65 -3.00 -4.40
CA ILE A 266 -10.50 -3.69 -3.79
C ILE A 266 -9.94 -2.90 -2.59
N GLU A 267 -9.97 -1.57 -2.66
CA GLU A 267 -9.54 -0.67 -1.58
C GLU A 267 -10.46 -0.76 -0.37
N ASN A 268 -11.76 -0.98 -0.57
CA ASN A 268 -12.69 -1.16 0.53
C ASN A 268 -12.55 -2.57 1.17
N PRO A 269 -12.24 -2.66 2.48
CA PRO A 269 -12.00 -3.94 3.15
C PRO A 269 -13.18 -4.93 3.10
N LEU A 270 -14.41 -4.42 3.15
CA LEU A 270 -15.62 -5.23 3.11
C LEU A 270 -15.91 -5.71 1.69
N LEU A 271 -15.81 -4.79 0.72
CA LEU A 271 -16.14 -5.09 -0.68
C LEU A 271 -15.10 -6.00 -1.32
N ARG A 272 -13.81 -5.86 -0.99
CA ARG A 272 -12.77 -6.73 -1.56
C ARG A 272 -12.94 -8.19 -1.15
N TYR A 273 -13.46 -8.43 0.06
CA TYR A 273 -13.78 -9.79 0.51
C TYR A 273 -14.83 -10.38 -0.43
N VAL A 274 -15.92 -9.66 -0.66
CA VAL A 274 -16.99 -10.06 -1.59
C VAL A 274 -16.50 -10.18 -3.04
N PHE A 275 -15.65 -9.26 -3.50
CA PHE A 275 -15.09 -9.27 -4.86
C PHE A 275 -14.20 -10.49 -5.09
N GLY A 276 -13.43 -10.91 -4.08
CA GLY A 276 -12.69 -12.17 -4.08
C GLY A 276 -13.60 -13.38 -4.32
N TYR A 277 -14.80 -13.41 -3.73
CA TYR A 277 -15.78 -14.49 -3.94
C TYR A 277 -16.39 -14.51 -5.34
N GLN A 278 -16.54 -13.37 -6.03
CA GLN A 278 -17.12 -13.35 -7.38
C GLN A 278 -16.28 -14.11 -8.42
N LYS A 279 -14.96 -14.24 -8.24
CA LYS A 279 -14.14 -15.13 -9.08
C LYS A 279 -14.54 -16.61 -8.93
N TYR A 280 -15.23 -16.96 -7.86
CA TYR A 280 -15.62 -18.31 -7.49
C TYR A 280 -17.14 -18.54 -7.57
N SER A 281 -17.92 -17.58 -8.07
CA SER A 281 -19.39 -17.70 -8.20
C SER A 281 -19.85 -18.75 -9.23
N GLY A 282 -18.92 -19.38 -9.94
CA GLY A 282 -19.16 -20.52 -10.84
C GLY A 282 -18.92 -21.88 -10.20
N LEU A 283 -18.61 -21.97 -8.90
CA LEU A 283 -18.44 -23.26 -8.22
C LEU A 283 -19.76 -24.03 -8.22
N GLN A 284 -19.77 -25.15 -8.93
CA GLN A 284 -20.85 -26.12 -8.84
C GLN A 284 -20.58 -27.07 -7.69
N ALA A 285 -21.60 -27.26 -6.85
CA ALA A 285 -21.64 -28.34 -5.89
C ALA A 285 -21.39 -29.67 -6.63
N LYS A 286 -20.48 -30.49 -6.10
CA LYS A 286 -20.25 -31.84 -6.65
C LYS A 286 -21.44 -32.75 -6.34
N GLY A 287 -22.20 -32.42 -5.30
CA GLY A 287 -23.32 -33.20 -4.80
C GLY A 287 -22.83 -34.46 -4.08
N PRO A 288 -23.70 -35.48 -3.97
CA PRO A 288 -23.35 -36.73 -3.33
C PRO A 288 -22.27 -37.47 -4.14
N ARG A 289 -21.35 -38.13 -3.43
CA ARG A 289 -20.30 -38.93 -4.06
C ARG A 289 -20.91 -40.05 -4.91
N PRO A 290 -20.37 -40.37 -6.11
CA PRO A 290 -20.93 -41.43 -6.97
C PRO A 290 -20.97 -42.82 -6.34
N THR A 291 -20.09 -43.09 -5.37
CA THR A 291 -20.04 -44.33 -4.60
C THR A 291 -21.08 -44.39 -3.48
N GLY A 292 -21.71 -43.26 -3.14
CA GLY A 292 -22.62 -43.11 -2.00
C GLY A 292 -21.92 -43.07 -0.64
N THR A 293 -20.60 -43.27 -0.58
CA THR A 293 -19.82 -43.26 0.66
C THR A 293 -19.44 -41.84 1.08
N LYS A 294 -19.47 -41.60 2.39
CA LYS A 294 -18.95 -40.38 3.01
C LYS A 294 -17.53 -40.63 3.48
N ILE A 295 -16.65 -39.66 3.27
CA ILE A 295 -15.24 -39.76 3.64
C ILE A 295 -14.92 -38.75 4.74
N THR A 296 -14.14 -39.20 5.73
CA THR A 296 -13.52 -38.31 6.70
C THR A 296 -12.11 -37.96 6.25
N HIS A 297 -11.89 -36.69 5.92
CA HIS A 297 -10.62 -36.13 5.50
C HIS A 297 -9.85 -35.65 6.73
N VAL A 298 -8.70 -36.26 7.04
CA VAL A 298 -7.85 -35.87 8.17
C VAL A 298 -6.67 -35.05 7.65
N VAL A 299 -6.56 -33.80 8.10
CA VAL A 299 -5.48 -32.89 7.73
C VAL A 299 -4.42 -32.88 8.82
N SER A 300 -3.19 -33.27 8.48
CA SER A 300 -2.04 -33.20 9.38
C SER A 300 -0.73 -33.19 8.58
N SER A 301 0.14 -32.22 8.88
CA SER A 301 1.51 -32.20 8.33
C SER A 301 2.41 -33.20 9.04
N THR A 302 2.30 -33.28 10.37
CA THR A 302 2.96 -34.25 11.24
C THR A 302 2.06 -34.59 12.41
N MET A 303 2.03 -35.86 12.83
CA MET A 303 1.16 -36.31 13.91
C MET A 303 1.93 -37.11 14.95
N MET A 304 1.73 -36.77 16.22
CA MET A 304 2.24 -37.57 17.33
C MET A 304 1.38 -38.83 17.50
N ALA A 305 2.02 -39.96 17.82
CA ALA A 305 1.32 -41.24 18.00
C ALA A 305 0.18 -41.18 19.05
N GLY A 306 0.36 -40.40 20.13
CA GLY A 306 -0.68 -40.22 21.15
C GLY A 306 -1.89 -39.40 20.67
N LEU A 307 -1.66 -38.44 19.76
CA LEU A 307 -2.74 -37.67 19.14
C LEU A 307 -3.52 -38.55 18.16
N LEU A 308 -2.82 -39.36 17.36
CA LEU A 308 -3.44 -40.35 16.47
C LEU A 308 -4.32 -41.34 17.26
N GLN A 309 -3.83 -41.85 18.39
CA GLN A 309 -4.62 -42.74 19.25
C GLN A 309 -5.88 -42.07 19.79
N SER A 310 -5.80 -40.79 20.14
CA SER A 310 -6.96 -40.04 20.64
C SER A 310 -7.97 -39.77 19.52
N LEU A 311 -7.51 -39.36 18.34
CA LEU A 311 -8.36 -39.17 17.16
C LEU A 311 -9.11 -40.46 16.77
N LEU A 312 -8.40 -41.59 16.76
CA LEU A 312 -8.99 -42.90 16.45
C LEU A 312 -10.09 -43.29 17.45
N ARG A 313 -9.85 -43.04 18.75
CA ARG A 313 -10.80 -43.37 19.82
C ARG A 313 -12.01 -42.46 19.83
N ASP A 314 -11.80 -41.15 19.68
CA ASP A 314 -12.82 -40.15 19.98
C ASP A 314 -13.65 -39.75 18.75
N LYS A 315 -13.07 -39.84 17.54
CA LYS A 315 -13.68 -39.32 16.30
C LYS A 315 -13.79 -40.34 15.17
N LEU A 316 -12.89 -41.30 15.10
CA LEU A 316 -12.85 -42.30 14.01
C LEU A 316 -13.24 -43.71 14.49
N CYS A 317 -14.03 -43.80 15.58
CA CYS A 317 -14.44 -45.09 16.13
C CYS A 317 -15.48 -45.76 15.21
N PRO A 318 -15.29 -47.03 14.80
CA PRO A 318 -16.24 -47.74 13.94
C PRO A 318 -17.62 -47.92 14.59
N GLU A 319 -17.66 -47.98 15.93
CA GLU A 319 -18.87 -48.29 16.70
C GLU A 319 -19.87 -47.13 16.73
N SER A 320 -19.44 -45.89 16.47
CA SER A 320 -20.30 -44.71 16.47
C SER A 320 -21.08 -44.49 15.16
N CYS A 321 -20.67 -45.11 14.05
CA CYS A 321 -21.20 -44.78 12.71
C CYS A 321 -22.00 -45.89 12.03
N GLY A 322 -21.94 -47.15 12.51
CA GLY A 322 -22.71 -48.28 11.95
C GLY A 322 -22.28 -48.76 10.55
N GLU A 323 -21.38 -48.04 9.87
CA GLU A 323 -20.79 -48.34 8.57
C GLU A 323 -19.24 -48.26 8.65
N GLU A 324 -18.54 -48.94 7.73
CA GLU A 324 -17.08 -48.89 7.63
C GLU A 324 -16.64 -47.48 7.21
N LEU A 325 -15.88 -46.80 8.08
CA LEU A 325 -15.50 -45.40 7.90
C LEU A 325 -14.31 -45.29 6.93
N GLU A 326 -14.51 -44.63 5.79
CA GLU A 326 -13.42 -44.32 4.87
C GLU A 326 -12.68 -43.05 5.32
N ILE A 327 -11.36 -43.15 5.48
CA ILE A 327 -10.50 -42.06 5.97
C ILE A 327 -9.45 -41.73 4.92
N GLN A 328 -9.31 -40.44 4.60
CA GLN A 328 -8.28 -39.95 3.69
C GLN A 328 -7.39 -38.93 4.40
N PHE A 329 -6.07 -39.12 4.36
CA PHE A 329 -5.11 -38.19 4.96
C PHE A 329 -4.61 -37.16 3.95
N HIS A 330 -4.49 -35.92 4.42
CA HIS A 330 -3.99 -34.79 3.65
C HIS A 330 -2.93 -34.05 4.47
N ASN A 331 -1.92 -33.52 3.80
CA ASN A 331 -0.91 -32.65 4.40
C ASN A 331 -1.27 -31.15 4.29
N ASP A 332 -2.27 -30.84 3.47
CA ASP A 332 -2.72 -29.49 3.13
C ASP A 332 -4.25 -29.39 3.30
N PRO A 333 -4.76 -28.40 4.07
CA PRO A 333 -6.19 -28.17 4.20
C PRO A 333 -6.91 -27.91 2.86
N LEU A 334 -6.25 -27.26 1.90
CA LEU A 334 -6.89 -26.90 0.63
C LEU A 334 -7.13 -28.15 -0.22
N ALA A 335 -6.18 -29.08 -0.25
CA ALA A 335 -6.34 -30.39 -0.86
C ALA A 335 -7.50 -31.19 -0.24
N ALA A 336 -7.65 -31.16 1.10
CA ALA A 336 -8.73 -31.85 1.78
C ALA A 336 -10.10 -31.30 1.40
N VAL A 337 -10.27 -29.98 1.48
CA VAL A 337 -11.53 -29.29 1.09
C VAL A 337 -11.86 -29.51 -0.38
N ASN A 338 -10.86 -29.45 -1.27
CA ASN A 338 -11.04 -29.71 -2.70
C ASN A 338 -11.40 -31.17 -3.01
N ALA A 339 -11.19 -32.11 -2.08
CA ALA A 339 -11.54 -33.52 -2.25
C ALA A 339 -12.94 -33.87 -1.71
N CYS A 340 -13.56 -32.98 -0.93
CA CYS A 340 -14.88 -33.20 -0.33
C CYS A 340 -16.01 -33.28 -1.36
N TYR A 341 -17.02 -34.07 -1.02
CA TYR A 341 -18.35 -34.14 -1.60
C TYR A 341 -19.40 -33.81 -0.52
N GLU A 342 -20.67 -33.75 -0.90
CA GLU A 342 -21.77 -33.51 0.05
C GLU A 342 -21.79 -34.55 1.18
N GLY A 343 -21.77 -34.05 2.42
CA GLY A 343 -21.82 -34.84 3.64
C GLY A 343 -20.48 -35.37 4.15
N ASP A 344 -19.36 -35.03 3.50
CA ASP A 344 -18.01 -35.36 3.99
C ASP A 344 -17.63 -34.49 5.20
N THR A 345 -16.68 -35.00 6.00
CA THR A 345 -16.16 -34.31 7.20
C THR A 345 -14.66 -34.07 7.03
N VAL A 346 -14.18 -32.87 7.36
CA VAL A 346 -12.76 -32.52 7.39
C VAL A 346 -12.35 -32.25 8.84
N ILE A 347 -11.34 -32.97 9.33
CA ILE A 347 -10.75 -32.79 10.66
C ILE A 347 -9.35 -32.21 10.49
N ILE A 348 -9.17 -30.96 10.91
CA ILE A 348 -7.87 -30.29 10.91
C ILE A 348 -7.19 -30.56 12.25
N CYS A 349 -6.13 -31.36 12.25
CA CYS A 349 -5.40 -31.65 13.48
C CYS A 349 -4.61 -30.40 13.95
N PRO A 350 -4.30 -30.28 15.26
CA PRO A 350 -3.46 -29.20 15.78
C PRO A 350 -2.14 -29.04 14.99
N GLY A 351 -1.85 -27.82 14.55
CA GLY A 351 -0.65 -27.49 13.77
C GLY A 351 -0.69 -26.10 13.15
N HIS A 352 0.40 -25.71 12.48
CA HIS A 352 0.47 -24.51 11.65
C HIS A 352 0.32 -24.90 10.18
N TYR A 353 -0.71 -24.37 9.52
CA TYR A 353 -1.00 -24.61 8.12
C TYR A 353 -0.90 -23.31 7.35
N VAL A 354 -0.13 -23.32 6.26
CA VAL A 354 -0.08 -22.22 5.31
C VAL A 354 -1.07 -22.56 4.20
N VAL A 355 -2.03 -21.68 3.95
CA VAL A 355 -3.05 -21.87 2.92
C VAL A 355 -2.81 -20.83 1.83
N ASP A 356 -2.22 -21.27 0.73
CA ASP A 356 -2.05 -20.44 -0.46
C ASP A 356 -3.35 -20.44 -1.27
N GLY A 357 -4.30 -19.59 -0.90
CA GLY A 357 -5.55 -19.42 -1.64
C GLY A 357 -6.79 -19.29 -0.75
N VAL A 358 -7.95 -19.68 -1.30
CA VAL A 358 -9.26 -19.57 -0.65
C VAL A 358 -9.93 -20.94 -0.63
N PHE A 359 -10.49 -21.35 0.52
CA PHE A 359 -11.35 -22.53 0.59
C PHE A 359 -12.66 -22.27 -0.13
N CYS A 360 -12.92 -23.06 -1.17
CA CYS A 360 -14.14 -22.97 -1.94
C CYS A 360 -15.04 -24.16 -1.59
N ILE A 361 -15.98 -23.95 -0.68
CA ILE A 361 -16.91 -24.99 -0.21
C ILE A 361 -18.27 -24.74 -0.86
N ALA A 362 -18.62 -25.56 -1.86
CA ALA A 362 -19.91 -25.51 -2.55
C ALA A 362 -20.91 -26.56 -2.04
N ASP A 363 -20.40 -27.65 -1.46
CA ASP A 363 -21.17 -28.75 -0.89
C ASP A 363 -21.34 -28.59 0.62
N SER A 364 -22.39 -29.17 1.20
CA SER A 364 -22.58 -29.20 2.66
C SER A 364 -21.55 -30.15 3.28
N VAL A 365 -20.48 -29.61 3.86
CA VAL A 365 -19.41 -30.37 4.52
C VAL A 365 -19.27 -29.92 5.97
N GLU A 366 -18.80 -30.83 6.82
CA GLU A 366 -18.48 -30.53 8.21
C GLU A 366 -16.99 -30.26 8.37
N LEU A 367 -16.63 -29.20 9.09
CA LEU A 367 -15.25 -28.78 9.31
C LEU A 367 -14.98 -28.69 10.82
N GLU A 368 -14.06 -29.50 11.31
CA GLU A 368 -13.64 -29.57 12.71
C GLU A 368 -12.16 -29.22 12.84
N GLY A 369 -11.77 -28.55 13.93
CA GLY A 369 -10.40 -28.13 14.23
C GLY A 369 -9.99 -28.40 15.68
#